data_AF-A0A558NHK8-F1
#
_entry.id   AF-A0A558NHK8-F1
#
_cell.length_a   1.000
_cell.length_b   1.000
_cell.length_c   1.000
_cell.angle_alpha   90.00
_cell.angle_beta   90.00
_cell.angle_gamma   90.00
#
_symmetry.space_group_name_H-M   'P 1'
#
loop_
_entity.id
_entity.type
_entity.pdbx_description
1 polymer ?
#
loop_
_entity_poly.entity_id
_entity_poly.type
_entity_poly.pdbx_seq_one_letter_code
_entity_poly.pdbx_strand_id
1 'polypeptide(L)'
;MSYSTVKDVLEYGRRLHEHARNLYQQLRDQTQRERVDMMLQLLAAHEDTLAKSMVSMQEHVSQKVLTEWHQFEPGSISDALKGCRDLHPDISVDELTRVALKIDDYLIGLYRQMLSEATNNDSRQLFENLIALEESEKMRTVRAALSASDW
;
A
#
# COMPACT_ATOMS: atom_id res chain seq x y z
N MET A 1 -18.58 17.76 1.40
CA MET A 1 -17.87 17.49 2.68
C MET A 1 -18.05 16.01 2.94
N SER A 2 -17.04 15.22 2.58
CA SER A 2 -17.04 13.78 2.79
C SER A 2 -16.35 13.50 4.12
N TYR A 3 -16.91 12.58 4.90
CA TYR A 3 -16.38 12.15 6.18
C TYR A 3 -16.12 10.66 6.10
N SER A 4 -14.93 10.25 6.52
CA SER A 4 -14.54 8.85 6.55
C SER A 4 -14.14 8.49 7.96
N THR A 5 -14.51 7.29 8.40
CA THR A 5 -14.06 6.79 9.68
C THR A 5 -12.65 6.20 9.55
N VAL A 6 -11.95 6.05 10.67
CA VAL A 6 -10.67 5.30 10.71
C VAL A 6 -10.85 3.90 10.09
N LYS A 7 -11.99 3.26 10.33
CA LYS A 7 -12.34 1.98 9.70
C LYS A 7 -12.39 2.07 8.17
N ASP A 8 -13.00 3.12 7.62
CA ASP A 8 -13.09 3.31 6.17
C ASP A 8 -11.71 3.55 5.56
N VAL A 9 -10.82 4.26 6.25
CA VAL A 9 -9.44 4.48 5.82
C VAL A 9 -8.63 3.18 5.82
N LEU A 10 -8.76 2.37 6.87
CA LEU A 10 -8.14 1.04 6.94
C LEU A 10 -8.67 0.11 5.84
N GLU A 11 -9.98 0.12 5.62
CA GLU A 11 -10.62 -0.66 4.56
C GLU A 11 -10.18 -0.19 3.16
N TYR A 12 -10.01 1.12 2.97
CA TYR A 12 -9.46 1.69 1.74
C TYR A 12 -8.02 1.23 1.49
N GLY A 13 -7.15 1.31 2.50
CA GLY A 13 -5.77 0.81 2.41
C GLY A 13 -5.74 -0.67 2.04
N ARG A 14 -6.54 -1.49 2.75
CA ARG A 14 -6.66 -2.94 2.49
C ARG A 14 -7.04 -3.21 1.04
N ARG A 15 -8.05 -2.51 0.52
CA ARG A 15 -8.48 -2.64 -0.87
C ARG A 15 -7.42 -2.19 -1.86
N LEU A 16 -6.65 -1.16 -1.54
CA LEU A 16 -5.57 -0.68 -2.41
C LEU A 16 -4.49 -1.75 -2.54
N HIS A 17 -4.03 -2.34 -1.43
CA HIS A 17 -3.06 -3.45 -1.44
C HIS A 17 -3.60 -4.67 -2.20
N GLU A 18 -4.87 -5.04 -2.00
CA GLU A 18 -5.48 -6.14 -2.75
C GLU A 18 -5.53 -5.88 -4.26
N HIS A 19 -5.81 -4.63 -4.67
CA HIS A 19 -5.77 -4.26 -6.08
C HIS A 19 -4.34 -4.27 -6.64
N ALA A 20 -3.37 -3.74 -5.89
CA ALA A 20 -1.95 -3.76 -6.27
C ALA A 20 -1.44 -5.19 -6.46
N ARG A 21 -1.73 -6.08 -5.50
CA ARG A 21 -1.45 -7.51 -5.59
C ARG A 21 -2.04 -8.13 -6.87
N ASN A 22 -3.32 -7.90 -7.13
CA ASN A 22 -3.99 -8.48 -8.30
C ASN A 22 -3.36 -7.97 -9.61
N LEU A 23 -3.00 -6.68 -9.67
CA LEU A 23 -2.28 -6.11 -10.82
C LEU A 23 -0.92 -6.79 -11.02
N TYR A 24 -0.14 -6.98 -9.95
CA TYR A 24 1.16 -7.65 -10.05
C TYR A 24 1.03 -9.11 -10.51
N GLN A 25 0.02 -9.84 -10.01
CA GLN A 25 -0.27 -11.20 -10.45
C GLN A 25 -0.68 -11.25 -11.92
N GLN A 26 -1.54 -10.34 -12.38
CA GLN A 26 -1.93 -10.27 -13.79
C GLN A 26 -0.76 -9.96 -14.72
N LEU A 27 0.18 -9.11 -14.29
CA LEU A 27 1.39 -8.82 -15.05
C LEU A 27 2.32 -10.02 -15.10
N ARG A 28 2.36 -10.80 -14.02
CA ARG A 28 3.17 -12.00 -13.91
C ARG A 28 2.77 -13.02 -14.98
N ASP A 29 1.47 -13.22 -15.17
CA ASP A 29 0.94 -14.12 -16.21
C ASP A 29 1.28 -13.67 -17.65
N GLN A 30 1.65 -12.41 -17.83
CA GLN A 30 1.96 -11.81 -19.14
C GLN A 30 3.46 -11.64 -19.40
N THR A 31 4.31 -11.67 -18.36
CA THR A 31 5.75 -11.49 -18.52
C THR A 31 6.44 -12.83 -18.76
N GLN A 32 7.45 -12.84 -19.64
CA GLN A 32 8.31 -14.01 -19.88
C GLN A 32 9.71 -13.82 -19.27
N ARG A 33 9.94 -12.69 -18.59
CA ARG A 33 11.24 -12.34 -18.03
C ARG A 33 11.31 -12.83 -16.58
N GLU A 34 12.12 -13.84 -16.32
CA GLU A 34 12.29 -14.45 -15.00
C GLU A 34 12.60 -13.42 -13.89
N ARG A 35 13.42 -12.40 -14.20
CA ARG A 35 13.73 -11.31 -13.25
C ARG A 35 12.51 -10.49 -12.86
N VAL A 36 11.64 -10.20 -13.83
CA VAL A 36 10.41 -9.43 -13.61
C VAL A 36 9.38 -10.30 -12.88
N ASP A 37 9.29 -11.59 -13.22
CA ASP A 37 8.45 -12.57 -12.53
C ASP A 37 8.78 -12.65 -11.03
N MET A 38 10.07 -12.79 -10.69
CA MET A 38 10.54 -12.83 -9.31
C MET A 38 10.19 -11.55 -8.54
N MET A 39 10.39 -10.38 -9.17
CA MET A 39 10.06 -9.10 -8.55
C MET A 39 8.54 -8.95 -8.33
N LEU A 40 7.72 -9.31 -9.33
CA LEU A 40 6.26 -9.28 -9.23
C LEU A 40 5.74 -10.23 -8.15
N GLN A 41 6.33 -11.42 -8.02
CA GLN A 41 6.00 -12.37 -6.97
C GLN A 41 6.30 -11.80 -5.58
N LEU A 42 7.46 -11.15 -5.42
CA LEU A 42 7.87 -10.53 -4.17
C LEU A 42 6.93 -9.38 -3.79
N LEU A 43 6.62 -8.49 -4.73
CA LEU A 43 5.67 -7.40 -4.54
C LEU A 43 4.27 -7.91 -4.16
N ALA A 44 3.74 -8.89 -4.90
CA ALA A 44 2.43 -9.46 -4.60
C ALA A 44 2.36 -10.11 -3.20
N ALA A 45 3.46 -10.70 -2.73
CA ALA A 45 3.53 -11.27 -1.38
C ALA A 45 3.58 -10.18 -0.29
N HIS A 46 4.26 -9.07 -0.55
CA HIS A 46 4.30 -7.92 0.36
C HIS A 46 2.91 -7.27 0.49
N GLU A 47 2.23 -7.01 -0.62
CA GLU A 47 0.86 -6.47 -0.64
C GLU A 47 -0.13 -7.37 0.13
N ASP A 48 -0.02 -8.69 -0.03
CA ASP A 48 -0.85 -9.65 0.73
C ASP A 48 -0.56 -9.60 2.24
N THR A 49 0.71 -9.39 2.61
CA THR A 49 1.12 -9.24 4.01
C THR A 49 0.57 -7.94 4.60
N LEU A 50 0.63 -6.83 3.87
CA LEU A 50 0.09 -5.53 4.28
C LEU A 50 -1.44 -5.59 4.46
N ALA A 51 -2.15 -6.18 3.50
CA ALA A 51 -3.60 -6.36 3.59
C ALA A 51 -4.00 -7.18 4.85
N LYS A 52 -3.24 -8.24 5.18
CA LYS A 52 -3.46 -9.03 6.39
C LYS A 52 -3.14 -8.26 7.67
N SER A 53 -2.06 -7.49 7.67
CA SER A 53 -1.68 -6.62 8.80
C SER A 53 -2.78 -5.60 9.10
N MET A 54 -3.42 -5.03 8.07
CA MET A 54 -4.54 -4.11 8.27
C MET A 54 -5.76 -4.77 8.91
N VAL A 55 -6.11 -6.00 8.52
CA VAL A 55 -7.19 -6.75 9.17
C VAL A 55 -6.85 -7.03 10.64
N SER A 56 -5.62 -7.47 10.91
CA SER A 56 -5.19 -7.72 12.29
C SER A 56 -5.19 -6.44 13.14
N MET A 57 -4.79 -5.30 12.58
CA MET A 57 -4.88 -4.01 13.27
C MET A 57 -6.34 -3.62 13.55
N GLN A 58 -7.26 -3.82 12.60
CA GLN A 58 -8.68 -3.58 12.82
C GLN A 58 -9.26 -4.41 13.97
N GLU A 59 -8.81 -5.65 14.15
CA GLU A 59 -9.27 -6.54 15.22
C GLU A 59 -8.73 -6.13 16.60
N HIS A 60 -7.52 -5.58 16.67
CA HIS A 60 -6.88 -5.17 17.93
C HIS A 60 -7.19 -3.73 18.35
N VAL A 61 -7.66 -2.88 17.43
CA VAL A 61 -8.00 -1.49 17.72
C VAL A 61 -9.38 -1.39 18.36
N SER A 62 -9.51 -0.49 19.36
CA SER A 62 -10.79 -0.29 20.03
C SER A 62 -11.86 0.23 19.06
N GLN A 63 -13.09 -0.24 19.22
CA GLN A 63 -14.20 0.19 18.36
C GLN A 63 -14.43 1.72 18.38
N LYS A 64 -14.07 2.38 19.50
CA LYS A 64 -14.15 3.85 19.62
C LYS A 64 -13.25 4.55 18.61
N VAL A 65 -12.02 4.07 18.43
CA VAL A 65 -11.06 4.58 17.44
C VAL A 65 -11.57 4.32 16.02
N LEU A 66 -12.06 3.10 15.76
CA LEU A 66 -12.58 2.73 14.44
C LEU A 66 -13.75 3.61 13.98
N THR A 67 -14.56 4.10 14.92
CA THR A 67 -15.70 4.99 14.66
C THR A 67 -15.37 6.47 14.74
N GLU A 68 -14.11 6.86 14.95
CA GLU A 68 -13.70 8.26 14.94
C GLU A 68 -13.84 8.82 13.52
N TRP A 69 -14.52 9.97 13.41
CA TRP A 69 -14.82 10.63 12.15
C TRP A 69 -13.73 11.62 11.80
N HIS A 70 -13.19 11.50 10.58
CA HIS A 70 -12.23 12.44 10.03
C HIS A 70 -12.83 13.14 8.80
N GLN A 71 -12.47 14.42 8.61
CA GLN A 71 -12.84 15.18 7.41
C GLN A 71 -11.94 14.79 6.24
N PHE A 72 -12.08 13.53 5.84
CA PHE A 72 -11.24 12.92 4.83
C PHE A 72 -12.06 12.29 3.71
N GLU A 73 -11.60 12.50 2.49
CA GLU A 73 -12.12 11.88 1.28
C GLU A 73 -11.02 11.02 0.65
N PRO A 74 -11.10 9.67 0.79
CA PRO A 74 -10.24 8.78 0.05
C PRO A 74 -10.46 9.02 -1.44
N GLY A 75 -9.41 9.42 -2.15
CA GLY A 75 -9.44 9.50 -3.61
C GLY A 75 -9.79 8.13 -4.22
N SER A 76 -10.21 8.09 -5.48
CA SER A 76 -10.48 6.81 -6.14
C SER A 76 -9.25 5.91 -6.09
N ILE A 77 -9.44 4.62 -5.81
CA ILE A 77 -8.37 3.61 -5.95
C ILE A 77 -7.76 3.69 -7.36
N SER A 78 -8.55 4.03 -8.38
CA SER A 78 -8.05 4.22 -9.75
C SER A 78 -7.12 5.43 -9.90
N ASP A 79 -7.29 6.48 -9.10
CA ASP A 79 -6.39 7.63 -9.08
C ASP A 79 -5.10 7.31 -8.31
N ALA A 80 -5.18 6.57 -7.21
CA ALA A 80 -4.01 6.05 -6.50
C ALA A 80 -3.17 5.12 -7.39
N LEU A 81 -3.83 4.26 -8.16
CA LEU A 81 -3.21 3.32 -9.10
C LEU A 81 -3.02 3.91 -10.50
N LYS A 82 -3.22 5.21 -10.70
CA LYS A 82 -3.11 5.83 -12.03
C LYS A 82 -1.69 5.73 -12.59
N GLY A 83 -0.69 5.78 -11.70
CA GLY A 83 0.71 5.51 -12.03
C GLY A 83 1.02 4.05 -12.39
N CYS A 84 0.12 3.12 -12.09
CA CYS A 84 0.20 1.70 -12.49
C CYS A 84 -0.38 1.44 -13.88
N ARG A 85 -1.02 2.42 -14.53
CA ARG A 85 -1.57 2.22 -15.89
C ARG A 85 -0.50 2.03 -16.96
N ASP A 86 0.75 2.39 -16.66
CA ASP A 86 1.91 2.16 -17.53
C ASP A 86 2.50 0.75 -17.39
N LEU A 87 1.87 -0.13 -16.60
CA LEU A 87 2.27 -1.52 -16.46
C LEU A 87 2.07 -2.27 -17.79
N HIS A 88 3.17 -2.65 -18.43
CA HIS A 88 3.19 -3.40 -19.68
C HIS A 88 4.05 -4.67 -19.56
N PRO A 89 3.86 -5.69 -20.43
CA PRO A 89 4.58 -6.97 -20.34
C PRO A 89 6.11 -6.85 -20.37
N ASP A 90 6.61 -5.80 -21.04
CA ASP A 90 8.03 -5.50 -21.19
C ASP A 90 8.64 -4.62 -20.08
N ILE A 91 7.89 -4.39 -18.97
CA ILE A 91 8.29 -3.44 -17.93
C ILE A 91 9.61 -3.85 -17.29
N SER A 92 10.47 -2.88 -17.04
CA SER A 92 11.72 -3.12 -16.33
C SER A 92 11.51 -3.26 -14.82
N VAL A 93 12.45 -3.92 -14.14
CA VAL A 93 12.46 -4.01 -12.67
C VAL A 93 12.48 -2.61 -12.04
N ASP A 94 13.24 -1.66 -12.61
CA ASP A 94 13.28 -0.27 -12.16
C ASP A 94 11.94 0.46 -12.28
N GLU A 95 11.24 0.29 -13.40
CA GLU A 95 9.91 0.87 -13.59
C GLU A 95 8.89 0.26 -12.64
N LEU A 96 8.90 -1.06 -12.50
CA LEU A 96 8.03 -1.76 -11.56
C LEU A 96 8.29 -1.31 -10.11
N THR A 97 9.56 -1.16 -9.74
CA THR A 97 9.94 -0.64 -8.43
C THR A 97 9.42 0.78 -8.24
N ARG A 98 9.57 1.67 -9.23
CA ARG A 98 9.04 3.03 -9.14
C ARG A 98 7.51 3.06 -8.99
N VAL A 99 6.80 2.14 -9.64
CA VAL A 99 5.35 2.01 -9.49
C VAL A 99 4.98 1.58 -8.08
N ALA A 100 5.64 0.54 -7.53
CA ALA A 100 5.42 0.09 -6.16
C ALA A 100 5.70 1.20 -5.13
N LEU A 101 6.85 1.87 -5.23
CA LEU A 101 7.21 2.96 -4.32
C LEU A 101 6.23 4.14 -4.36
N LYS A 102 5.59 4.40 -5.51
CA LYS A 102 4.55 5.43 -5.63
C LYS A 102 3.27 5.07 -4.87
N ILE A 103 2.90 3.79 -4.85
CA ILE A 103 1.75 3.31 -4.08
C ILE A 103 2.05 3.48 -2.59
N ASP A 104 3.22 3.03 -2.14
CA ASP A 104 3.68 3.16 -0.76
C ASP A 104 3.70 4.64 -0.33
N ASP A 105 4.27 5.52 -1.17
CA ASP A 105 4.34 6.96 -0.89
C ASP A 105 2.97 7.62 -0.80
N TYR A 106 2.01 7.18 -1.62
CA TYR A 106 0.64 7.65 -1.56
C TYR A 106 -0.04 7.24 -0.23
N LEU A 107 0.14 5.98 0.20
CA LEU A 107 -0.39 5.49 1.47
C LEU A 107 0.26 6.17 2.68
N ILE A 108 1.58 6.36 2.66
CA ILE A 108 2.29 7.09 3.71
C ILE A 108 1.78 8.53 3.80
N GLY A 109 1.62 9.21 2.66
CA GLY A 109 1.07 10.57 2.61
C GLY A 109 -0.34 10.63 3.19
N LEU A 110 -1.19 9.67 2.82
CA LEU A 110 -2.54 9.50 3.35
C LEU A 110 -2.54 9.34 4.87
N TYR A 111 -1.76 8.40 5.41
CA TYR A 111 -1.71 8.13 6.85
C TYR A 111 -1.10 9.28 7.64
N ARG A 112 -0.12 10.00 7.09
CA ARG A 112 0.43 11.21 7.71
C ARG A 112 -0.59 12.33 7.80
N GLN A 113 -1.42 12.50 6.78
CA GLN A 113 -2.52 13.47 6.83
C GLN A 113 -3.50 13.08 7.96
N MET A 114 -3.90 11.81 8.03
CA MET A 114 -4.81 11.34 9.08
C MET A 114 -4.21 11.46 10.48
N LEU A 115 -2.91 11.19 10.63
CA LEU A 115 -2.18 11.40 11.87
C LEU A 115 -2.20 12.86 12.32
N SER A 116 -2.12 13.81 11.37
CA SER A 116 -2.15 15.25 11.68
C SER A 116 -3.53 15.73 12.14
N GLU A 117 -4.60 15.11 11.61
CA GLU A 117 -5.99 15.40 11.96
C GLU A 117 -6.47 14.61 13.18
N ALA A 118 -5.77 13.54 13.56
CA ALA A 118 -6.13 12.67 14.67
C ALA A 118 -5.99 13.38 16.02
N THR A 119 -7.12 13.45 16.73
CA THR A 119 -7.20 14.10 18.05
C THR A 119 -6.98 13.12 19.21
N ASN A 120 -7.27 11.84 19.00
CA ASN A 120 -7.08 10.79 19.99
C ASN A 120 -5.69 10.13 19.86
N ASN A 121 -5.02 9.90 20.99
CA ASN A 121 -3.71 9.22 21.04
C ASN A 121 -3.75 7.80 20.46
N ASP A 122 -4.84 7.06 20.67
CA ASP A 122 -4.96 5.70 20.13
C ASP A 122 -5.00 5.69 18.60
N SER A 123 -5.72 6.65 18.01
CA SER A 123 -5.81 6.85 16.55
C SER A 123 -4.47 7.30 15.98
N ARG A 124 -3.75 8.18 16.69
CA ARG A 124 -2.39 8.60 16.32
C ARG A 124 -1.43 7.42 16.31
N GLN A 125 -1.43 6.59 17.36
CA GLN A 125 -0.58 5.41 17.45
C GLN A 125 -0.86 4.42 16.32
N LEU A 126 -2.13 4.23 15.96
CA LEU A 126 -2.51 3.40 14.83
C LEU A 126 -1.91 3.92 13.51
N PHE A 127 -2.09 5.21 13.21
CA PHE A 127 -1.55 5.80 11.97
C PHE A 127 -0.02 5.79 11.96
N GLU A 128 0.64 6.02 13.09
CA GLU A 128 2.10 5.89 13.22
C GLU A 128 2.57 4.46 12.93
N ASN A 129 1.86 3.45 13.45
CA ASN A 129 2.17 2.05 13.17
C ASN A 129 2.00 1.71 11.69
N LEU A 130 0.98 2.24 11.02
CA LEU A 130 0.76 2.07 9.58
C LEU A 130 1.89 2.73 8.77
N ILE A 131 2.25 3.97 9.10
CA ILE A 131 3.36 4.66 8.42
C ILE A 131 4.67 3.87 8.57
N ALA A 132 4.97 3.38 9.79
CA ALA A 132 6.16 2.58 10.03
C ALA A 132 6.16 1.26 9.24
N LEU A 133 4.98 0.64 9.10
CA LEU A 133 4.81 -0.57 8.31
C LEU A 133 5.10 -0.30 6.82
N GLU A 134 4.50 0.73 6.23
CA GLU A 134 4.74 1.13 4.83
C GLU A 134 6.21 1.52 4.59
N GLU A 135 6.83 2.28 5.49
CA GLU A 135 8.24 2.66 5.38
C GLU A 135 9.18 1.44 5.42
N SER A 136 8.82 0.42 6.23
CA SER A 136 9.58 -0.82 6.30
C SER A 136 9.48 -1.63 5.00
N GLU A 137 8.29 -1.70 4.40
CA GLU A 137 8.08 -2.40 3.13
C GLU A 137 8.76 -1.68 1.97
N LYS A 138 8.70 -0.34 1.94
CA LYS A 138 9.43 0.49 0.98
C LYS A 138 10.92 0.15 0.97
N MET A 139 11.55 0.04 2.14
CA MET A 139 12.97 -0.32 2.26
C MET A 139 13.24 -1.75 1.77
N ARG A 140 12.33 -2.70 2.03
CA ARG A 140 12.44 -4.09 1.54
C ARG A 140 12.31 -4.15 0.02
N THR A 141 11.38 -3.42 -0.56
CA THR A 141 11.17 -3.31 -2.01
C THR A 141 12.40 -2.73 -2.71
N VAL A 142 13.01 -1.66 -2.18
CA VAL A 142 14.26 -1.12 -2.74
C VAL A 142 15.40 -2.13 -2.66
N ARG A 143 15.57 -2.83 -1.54
CA ARG A 143 16.60 -3.87 -1.40
C ARG A 143 16.37 -5.02 -2.38
N ALA A 144 15.12 -5.45 -2.54
CA ALA A 144 14.73 -6.46 -3.50
C ALA A 144 15.04 -6.01 -4.94
N ALA A 145 14.77 -4.75 -5.29
CA ALA A 145 15.09 -4.19 -6.60
C ALA A 145 16.60 -4.12 -6.87
N LEU A 146 17.40 -3.71 -5.88
CA LEU A 146 18.86 -3.67 -6.00
C LEU A 146 19.44 -5.08 -6.17
N SER A 147 19.04 -6.00 -5.30
CA SER A 147 19.41 -7.40 -5.45
C SER A 147 18.86 -8.00 -6.72
N ALA A 148 17.72 -7.53 -7.24
CA ALA A 148 17.12 -7.85 -8.54
C ALA A 148 17.91 -7.28 -9.74
N SER A 149 18.81 -6.30 -9.52
CA SER A 149 19.61 -5.61 -10.54
C SER A 149 21.01 -6.21 -10.73
N ASP A 150 21.58 -6.82 -9.69
CA ASP A 150 22.99 -7.27 -9.59
C ASP A 150 23.33 -8.66 -10.23
N TRP A 151 22.44 -9.28 -11.01
CA TRP A 151 22.56 -10.64 -11.60
C TRP A 151 22.37 -10.65 -13.10
#